data_AF-A0A4R8LQD3-F1
#
_entry.id   AF-A0A4R8LQD3-F1
#
_cell.length_a   1.000
_cell.length_b   1.000
_cell.length_c   1.000
_cell.angle_alpha   90.00
_cell.angle_beta   90.00
_cell.angle_gamma   90.00
#
_symmetry.space_group_name_H-M   'P 1'
#
loop_
_entity.id
_entity.type
_entity.pdbx_description
1 polymer ?
#
loop_
_entity_poly.entity_id
_entity_poly.type
_entity_poly.pdbx_seq_one_letter_code
_entity_poly.pdbx_strand_id
1 'polypeptide(L)'
;MPEIVSVFAAHFRSRAFLFLIVKWHYYLPGVETEGDYYEVKAYATSYSPSGTLTFKVDGHLSETFGSGIDGRQEGARVRFKYKDAISIKKRLSKLDRAATGENGWQ
;
A
#
# COMPACT_ATOMS: atom_id res chain seq x y z
N MET A 1 -8.79 17.78 -2.57
CA MET A 1 -9.18 16.80 -3.62
C MET A 1 -8.24 15.60 -3.51
N PRO A 2 -8.68 14.38 -3.85
CA PRO A 2 -7.79 13.22 -3.91
C PRO A 2 -6.68 13.39 -4.94
N GLU A 3 -5.48 12.93 -4.60
CA GLU A 3 -4.26 13.01 -5.40
C GLU A 3 -3.64 11.62 -5.52
N ILE A 4 -3.15 11.26 -6.72
CA ILE A 4 -2.30 10.09 -6.92
C ILE A 4 -0.88 10.47 -6.50
N VAL A 5 -0.41 9.94 -5.38
CA VAL A 5 0.92 10.21 -4.84
C VAL A 5 1.98 9.42 -5.59
N SER A 6 1.68 8.15 -5.90
CA SER A 6 2.65 7.26 -6.52
C SER A 6 1.95 6.10 -7.22
N VAL A 7 2.48 5.72 -8.38
CA VAL A 7 2.14 4.48 -9.09
C VAL A 7 3.44 3.76 -9.43
N PHE A 8 3.59 2.51 -9.03
CA PHE A 8 4.82 1.76 -9.30
C PHE A 8 4.60 0.25 -9.34
N ALA A 9 5.44 -0.43 -10.12
CA ALA A 9 5.51 -1.88 -10.13
C ALA A 9 6.48 -2.40 -9.05
N ALA A 10 6.15 -3.54 -8.46
CA ALA A 10 7.03 -4.30 -7.58
C ALA A 10 6.74 -5.80 -7.68
N HIS A 11 7.69 -6.63 -7.26
CA HIS A 11 7.53 -8.08 -7.18
C HIS A 11 7.34 -8.52 -5.73
N PHE A 12 6.49 -9.53 -5.52
CA PHE A 12 6.30 -10.20 -4.24
C PHE A 12 6.02 -11.69 -4.51
N ARG A 13 6.77 -12.60 -3.87
CA ARG A 13 6.66 -14.05 -4.09
C ARG A 13 6.65 -14.44 -5.58
N SER A 14 7.59 -13.89 -6.34
CA SER A 14 7.75 -14.10 -7.80
C SER A 14 6.57 -13.65 -8.68
N ARG A 15 5.62 -12.88 -8.14
CA ARG A 15 4.51 -12.28 -8.91
C ARG A 15 4.68 -10.78 -9.00
N ALA A 16 4.32 -10.21 -10.14
CA ALA A 16 4.34 -8.76 -10.36
C ALA A 16 3.02 -8.12 -9.87
N PHE A 17 3.16 -6.94 -9.27
CA PHE A 17 2.06 -6.14 -8.75
C PHE A 17 2.23 -4.68 -9.16
N LEU A 18 1.11 -4.02 -9.43
CA LEU A 18 1.01 -2.57 -9.53
C LEU A 18 0.50 -2.02 -8.20
N PHE A 19 1.21 -1.05 -7.63
CA PHE A 19 0.80 -0.34 -6.43
C PHE A 19 0.33 1.07 -6.81
N LEU A 20 -0.77 1.48 -6.20
CA LEU A 20 -1.32 2.82 -6.26
C LEU A 20 -1.40 3.38 -4.83
N ILE A 21 -0.82 4.55 -4.63
CA ILE A 21 -0.98 5.33 -3.40
C ILE A 21 -1.79 6.57 -3.75
N VAL A 22 -2.94 6.73 -3.11
CA VAL A 22 -3.74 7.95 -3.18
C VAL A 22 -3.74 8.64 -1.83
N LYS A 23 -3.85 9.98 -1.84
CA LYS A 23 -4.05 10.74 -0.61
C LYS A 23 -5.11 11.82 -0.79
N TRP A 24 -5.72 12.24 0.31
CA TRP A 24 -6.51 13.46 0.37
C TRP A 24 -6.36 14.11 1.73
N HIS A 25 -6.37 15.44 1.75
CA HIS A 25 -6.36 16.19 2.99
C HIS A 25 -7.71 16.07 3.71
N TYR A 26 -7.67 15.81 5.01
CA TYR A 26 -8.81 15.62 5.89
C TYR A 26 -8.74 16.66 7.01
N TYR A 27 -9.83 17.41 7.22
CA TYR A 27 -9.90 18.43 8.28
C TYR A 27 -11.27 18.38 8.95
N LEU A 28 -11.30 17.89 10.18
CA LEU A 28 -12.45 17.81 11.06
C LEU A 28 -12.11 18.48 12.41
N PRO A 29 -12.23 19.81 12.51
CA PRO A 29 -11.84 20.54 13.72
C PRO A 29 -12.66 20.16 14.95
N GLY A 30 -13.93 19.77 14.78
CA GLY A 30 -14.82 19.39 15.88
C GLY A 30 -14.39 18.13 16.65
N VAL A 31 -13.45 17.36 16.12
CA VAL A 31 -12.86 16.17 16.77
C VAL A 31 -11.33 16.21 16.69
N GLU A 32 -10.75 17.40 16.59
CA GLU A 32 -9.30 17.63 16.55
C GLU A 32 -8.55 16.69 15.57
N THR A 33 -9.14 16.44 14.39
CA THR A 33 -8.57 15.58 13.37
C THR A 33 -8.18 16.38 12.14
N GLU A 34 -6.91 16.33 11.76
CA GLU A 34 -6.35 17.06 10.63
C GLU A 34 -5.13 16.32 10.07
N GLY A 35 -5.05 16.17 8.76
CA GLY A 35 -3.86 15.63 8.11
C GLY A 35 -4.13 15.05 6.74
N ASP A 36 -3.11 14.41 6.18
CA ASP A 36 -3.25 13.69 4.92
C ASP A 36 -3.69 12.25 5.21
N TYR A 37 -4.86 11.87 4.70
CA TYR A 37 -5.31 10.48 4.70
C TYR A 37 -4.74 9.79 3.45
N TYR A 38 -4.09 8.65 3.64
CA TYR A 38 -3.50 7.84 2.58
C TYR A 38 -4.25 6.51 2.44
N GLU A 39 -4.33 6.00 1.23
CA GLU A 39 -4.80 4.65 0.93
C GLU A 39 -3.89 3.98 -0.09
N VAL A 40 -3.51 2.73 0.19
CA VAL A 40 -2.69 1.91 -0.70
C VAL A 40 -3.55 0.80 -1.32
N LYS A 41 -3.55 0.71 -2.65
CA LYS A 41 -4.11 -0.42 -3.39
C LYS A 41 -3.02 -1.19 -4.10
N ALA A 42 -3.11 -2.51 -4.03
CA ALA A 42 -2.26 -3.42 -4.78
C ALA A 42 -3.10 -4.14 -5.84
N TYR A 43 -2.56 -4.29 -7.03
CA TYR A 43 -3.18 -5.01 -8.14
C TYR A 43 -2.22 -6.09 -8.61
N ALA A 44 -2.64 -7.35 -8.52
CA ALA A 44 -1.95 -8.45 -9.17
C ALA A 44 -2.03 -8.25 -10.70
N THR A 45 -0.90 -8.39 -11.37
CA THR A 45 -0.82 -8.25 -12.83
C THR A 45 -0.73 -9.61 -13.49
N SER A 46 -1.54 -9.85 -14.52
CA SER A 46 -1.48 -11.05 -15.34
C SER A 46 -1.81 -10.75 -16.80
N TYR A 47 -1.32 -11.57 -17.72
CA TYR A 47 -1.72 -11.50 -19.13
C TYR A 47 -2.90 -12.43 -19.39
N SER A 48 -3.92 -11.94 -20.10
CA SER A 48 -4.99 -12.78 -20.64
C SER A 48 -4.44 -13.70 -21.75
N PRO A 49 -5.19 -14.75 -22.16
CA PRO A 49 -4.83 -15.56 -23.33
C PRO A 49 -4.68 -14.74 -24.62
N SER A 50 -5.35 -13.60 -24.72
CA SER A 50 -5.24 -12.65 -25.83
C SER A 50 -4.05 -11.68 -25.72
N GLY A 51 -3.18 -11.85 -24.72
CA GLY A 51 -2.00 -10.99 -24.49
C GLY A 51 -2.31 -9.62 -23.87
N THR A 52 -3.54 -9.41 -23.37
CA THR A 52 -3.91 -8.15 -22.71
C THR A 52 -3.46 -8.16 -21.25
N LEU A 53 -2.79 -7.10 -20.80
CA LEU A 53 -2.44 -6.93 -19.39
C LEU A 53 -3.71 -6.65 -18.58
N THR A 54 -3.93 -7.45 -17.55
CA THR A 54 -5.08 -7.36 -16.65
C THR A 54 -4.61 -7.06 -15.23
N PHE A 55 -5.41 -6.26 -14.52
CA PHE A 55 -5.18 -5.85 -13.15
C PHE A 55 -6.33 -6.33 -12.29
N LYS A 56 -6.03 -7.14 -11.27
CA LYS A 56 -7.01 -7.57 -10.28
C LYS A 56 -6.57 -7.09 -8.91
N VAL A 57 -7.48 -6.45 -8.18
CA VAL A 57 -7.20 -6.01 -6.80
C VAL A 57 -6.72 -7.22 -5.98
N ASP A 58 -5.57 -7.06 -5.34
CA ASP A 58 -5.04 -8.01 -4.37
C ASP A 58 -5.45 -7.54 -2.97
N GLY A 59 -6.41 -8.24 -2.37
CA GLY A 59 -6.95 -7.89 -1.05
C GLY A 59 -5.89 -7.98 0.04
N HIS A 60 -5.06 -9.03 0.02
CA HIS A 60 -4.07 -9.29 1.06
C HIS A 60 -3.02 -8.18 1.15
N LEU A 61 -2.42 -7.78 0.02
CA LEU A 61 -1.43 -6.70 -0.01
C LEU A 61 -2.10 -5.35 0.22
N SER A 62 -3.31 -5.12 -0.32
CA SER A 62 -4.04 -3.87 -0.06
C SER A 62 -4.35 -3.71 1.44
N GLU A 63 -4.73 -4.77 2.15
CA GLU A 63 -4.93 -4.76 3.61
C GLU A 63 -3.62 -4.63 4.39
N THR A 64 -2.54 -5.29 3.91
CA THR A 64 -1.22 -5.24 4.56
C THR A 64 -0.65 -3.83 4.62
N PHE A 65 -0.85 -3.03 3.57
CA PHE A 65 -0.43 -1.63 3.55
C PHE A 65 -1.53 -0.71 4.08
N GLY A 66 -2.79 -1.04 3.79
CA GLY A 66 -3.97 -0.39 4.34
C GLY A 66 -4.07 1.08 4.00
N SER A 67 -4.72 1.79 4.91
CA SER A 67 -4.94 3.23 4.85
C SER A 67 -4.75 3.86 6.24
N GLY A 68 -4.59 5.18 6.29
CA GLY A 68 -4.48 5.89 7.56
C GLY A 68 -4.05 7.35 7.43
N ILE A 69 -4.09 8.05 8.55
CA ILE A 69 -3.77 9.47 8.64
C ILE A 69 -2.28 9.67 8.97
N ASP A 70 -1.67 10.63 8.29
CA ASP A 70 -0.42 11.28 8.69
C ASP A 70 -0.75 12.71 9.14
N GLY A 71 -0.69 12.97 10.44
CA GLY A 71 -1.18 14.21 11.03
C GLY A 71 -1.67 14.04 12.47
N ARG A 72 -2.85 14.56 12.75
CA ARG A 72 -3.54 14.47 14.03
C ARG A 72 -4.89 13.75 13.84
N GLN A 73 -5.20 12.82 14.74
CA GLN A 73 -6.47 12.11 14.79
C GLN A 73 -6.94 12.09 16.23
N GLU A 74 -8.12 12.67 16.49
CA GLU A 74 -8.72 12.77 17.83
C GLU A 74 -7.74 13.35 18.87
N GLY A 75 -7.08 14.46 18.51
CA GLY A 75 -6.11 15.15 19.37
C GLY A 75 -4.71 14.51 19.38
N ALA A 76 -4.59 13.23 19.05
CA ALA A 76 -3.34 12.48 19.04
C ALA A 76 -2.57 12.63 17.72
N ARG A 77 -1.24 12.79 17.80
CA ARG A 77 -0.38 12.74 16.60
C ARG A 77 -0.27 11.30 16.10
N VAL A 78 -0.57 11.08 14.83
CA VAL A 78 -0.51 9.78 14.15
C VAL A 78 0.36 9.89 12.89
N ARG A 79 1.01 8.79 12.53
CA ARG A 79 1.90 8.71 11.36
C ARG A 79 1.55 7.53 10.48
N PHE A 80 1.14 7.79 9.24
CA PHE A 80 1.00 6.74 8.24
C PHE A 80 2.37 6.33 7.68
N LYS A 81 2.61 5.02 7.59
CA LYS A 81 3.94 4.47 7.30
C LYS A 81 4.23 4.34 5.79
N TYR A 82 3.20 4.19 4.97
CA TYR A 82 3.33 3.75 3.57
C TYR A 82 2.95 4.86 2.59
N LYS A 83 3.60 6.02 2.75
CA LYS A 83 3.27 7.25 2.01
C LYS A 83 3.92 7.33 0.62
N ASP A 84 4.86 6.45 0.32
CA ASP A 84 5.67 6.49 -0.89
C ASP A 84 6.08 5.08 -1.36
N ALA A 85 6.62 5.00 -2.58
CA ALA A 85 7.09 3.74 -3.15
C ALA A 85 8.24 3.09 -2.35
N ILE A 86 9.09 3.89 -1.72
CA ILE A 86 10.29 3.41 -1.02
C ILE A 86 9.89 2.64 0.25
N SER A 87 8.99 3.21 1.04
CA SER A 87 8.44 2.62 2.26
C SER A 87 7.72 1.30 1.98
N ILE A 88 6.93 1.23 0.91
CA ILE A 88 6.26 -0.01 0.48
C ILE A 88 7.28 -1.04 0.00
N LYS A 89 8.21 -0.70 -0.91
CA LYS A 89 9.24 -1.63 -1.42
C LYS A 89 10.09 -2.21 -0.28
N LYS A 90 10.46 -1.37 0.70
CA LYS A 90 11.22 -1.80 1.89
C LYS A 90 10.44 -2.81 2.72
N ARG A 91 9.13 -2.62 2.91
CA ARG A 91 8.28 -3.56 3.65
C ARG A 91 8.04 -4.84 2.87
N LEU A 92 7.79 -4.76 1.55
CA LEU A 92 7.66 -5.93 0.67
C LEU A 92 8.88 -6.84 0.76
N SER A 93 10.09 -6.27 0.64
CA SER A 93 11.34 -7.04 0.74
C SER A 93 11.46 -7.78 2.09
N LYS A 94 11.01 -7.17 3.19
CA LYS A 94 10.99 -7.84 4.51
C LYS A 94 9.98 -8.99 4.56
N LEU A 95 8.78 -8.79 4.00
CA LEU A 95 7.73 -9.82 3.97
C LEU A 95 8.15 -11.01 3.10
N ASP A 96 8.79 -10.75 1.96
CA ASP A 96 9.26 -11.77 1.03
C ASP A 96 10.33 -12.65 1.69
N ARG A 97 11.30 -12.03 2.38
CA ARG A 97 12.34 -12.74 3.15
C ARG A 97 11.77 -13.58 4.29
N ALA A 98 10.75 -13.08 4.99
CA ALA A 98 10.10 -13.84 6.06
C ALA A 98 9.42 -15.11 5.49
N ALA A 99 8.75 -14.98 4.34
CA ALA A 99 8.10 -16.11 3.67
C ALA A 99 9.09 -17.18 3.16
N THR A 100 10.29 -16.79 2.72
CA THR A 100 11.33 -17.74 2.29
C THR A 100 12.02 -18.44 3.48
N GLY A 101 12.08 -17.79 4.64
CA GLY A 101 12.74 -18.32 5.84
C GLY A 101 11.95 -19.40 6.60
N GLU A 102 10.65 -19.55 6.35
CA GLU A 102 9.79 -20.53 7.03
C GLU A 102 9.88 -21.95 6.45
N ASN A 103 10.54 -22.16 5.29
CA ASN A 103 10.65 -23.47 4.62
C ASN A 103 11.98 -24.21 4.89
N GLY A 104 12.73 -23.84 5.93
CA GLY A 104 14.08 -24.36 6.21
C GLY A 104 14.18 -25.58 7.13
N TRP A 105 13.07 -26.13 7.63
CA TRP A 105 13.07 -27.31 8.50
C TRP A 105 11.82 -28.16 8.31
N GLN A 106 11.78 -28.99 7.27
CA GLN A 106 11.03 -30.26 7.22
C GLN A 106 11.77 -31.25 6.32
#